data_AF-A0A7V8WSP6-F1
#
_entry.id   AF-A0A7V8WSP6-F1
#
_cell.length_a   1.000
_cell.length_b   1.000
_cell.length_c   1.000
_cell.angle_alpha   90.00
_cell.angle_beta   90.00
_cell.angle_gamma   90.00
#
_symmetry.space_group_name_H-M   'P 1'
#
loop_
_entity.id
_entity.type
_entity.pdbx_description
1 polymer ?
#
loop_
_entity_poly.entity_id
_entity_poly.type
_entity_poly.pdbx_seq_one_letter_code
_entity_poly.pdbx_strand_id
1 'polypeptide(L)' 'YDYEDPYLRAIFGFIGVTDITFVDAENCAQGDEIVQASLALARQQIDMALAAEQLVPA' A
#
# COMPACT_ATOMS: atom_id res chain seq x y z
N TYR A 1 8.12 -12.59 -5.81
CA TYR A 1 7.25 -12.31 -6.96
C TYR A 1 5.88 -12.12 -6.35
N ASP A 2 5.40 -10.89 -6.35
CA ASP A 2 4.15 -10.58 -5.68
C ASP A 2 2.99 -10.81 -6.63
N TYR A 3 2.09 -11.72 -6.25
CA TYR A 3 0.92 -12.08 -7.05
C TYR A 3 -0.36 -11.48 -6.45
N GLU A 4 -0.32 -10.93 -5.23
CA GLU A 4 -1.53 -10.40 -4.59
C GLU A 4 -1.97 -9.08 -5.23
N ASP A 5 -1.02 -8.18 -5.49
CA ASP A 5 -1.26 -6.90 -6.16
C ASP A 5 -1.99 -7.02 -7.52
N PRO A 6 -1.48 -7.78 -8.50
CA PRO A 6 -2.16 -7.89 -9.79
C PRO A 6 -3.52 -8.58 -9.68
N TYR A 7 -3.68 -9.51 -8.72
CA TYR A 7 -4.93 -10.21 -8.49
C TYR A 7 -5.99 -9.29 -7.86
N LEU A 8 -5.64 -8.57 -6.80
CA LEU A 8 -6.51 -7.62 -6.13
C LEU A 8 -6.89 -6.49 -7.07
N ARG A 9 -5.93 -5.96 -7.84
CA ARG A 9 -6.20 -4.93 -8.86
C ARG A 9 -7.18 -5.40 -9.93
N ALA A 10 -7.12 -6.68 -10.33
CA ALA A 10 -8.08 -7.24 -11.28
C ALA A 10 -9.49 -7.35 -10.68
N ILE A 11 -9.63 -7.82 -9.43
CA ILE A 11 -10.93 -7.93 -8.75
C ILE A 11 -11.55 -6.56 -8.50
N PHE A 12 -10.79 -5.65 -7.91
CA PHE A 12 -11.28 -4.30 -7.62
C PHE A 12 -11.61 -3.55 -8.91
N GLY A 13 -10.79 -3.68 -9.95
CA GLY A 13 -11.08 -3.14 -11.27
C GLY A 13 -12.35 -3.71 -11.89
N PHE A 14 -12.65 -5.00 -11.69
CA PHE A 14 -13.86 -5.64 -12.17
C PHE A 14 -15.14 -5.07 -11.52
N ILE A 15 -15.10 -4.74 -10.23
CA ILE A 15 -16.23 -4.12 -9.52
C ILE A 15 -16.29 -2.59 -9.65
N GLY A 16 -15.39 -1.98 -10.42
CA GLY A 16 -15.36 -0.55 -10.71
C GLY A 16 -14.51 0.30 -9.76
N VAL A 17 -13.74 -0.31 -8.87
CA VAL A 17 -12.74 0.39 -8.03
C VAL A 17 -11.41 0.36 -8.77
N THR A 18 -11.07 1.46 -9.46
CA THR A 18 -9.86 1.55 -10.30
C THR A 18 -8.75 2.39 -9.69
N ASP A 19 -9.10 3.28 -8.78
CA ASP A 19 -8.14 4.11 -8.06
C ASP A 19 -7.69 3.38 -6.79
N ILE A 20 -6.53 2.74 -6.87
CA ILE A 20 -6.01 1.86 -5.83
C ILE A 20 -4.53 2.12 -5.69
N THR A 21 -4.13 2.41 -4.44
CA THR A 21 -2.74 2.48 -4.01
C THR A 21 -2.47 1.30 -3.07
N PHE A 22 -1.48 0.47 -3.42
CA PHE A 22 -1.01 -0.62 -2.57
C PHE A 22 0.12 -0.11 -1.67
N VAL A 23 0.14 -0.57 -0.42
CA VAL A 23 1.17 -0.23 0.57
C VAL A 23 1.53 -1.50 1.33
N ASP A 24 2.75 -1.98 1.08
CA ASP A 24 3.19 -3.26 1.62
C ASP A 24 4.05 -3.10 2.86
N ALA A 25 3.83 -3.96 3.85
CA ALA A 25 4.67 -4.10 5.03
C ALA A 25 5.46 -5.42 4.93
N GLU A 26 6.65 -5.35 4.35
CA GLU A 26 7.50 -6.53 4.16
C GLU A 26 8.10 -7.06 5.47
N ASN A 27 8.67 -8.27 5.45
CA ASN A 27 9.51 -8.81 6.54
C ASN A 27 8.83 -8.99 7.91
N CYS A 28 7.49 -9.05 7.94
CA CYS A 28 6.71 -9.20 9.18
C CYS A 28 6.96 -10.51 9.97
N ALA A 29 7.76 -11.44 9.45
CA ALA A 29 8.10 -12.71 10.10
C ALA A 29 9.52 -12.75 10.72
N GLN A 30 10.31 -11.68 10.60
CA GLN A 30 11.73 -11.67 11.02
C GLN A 30 11.99 -11.24 12.47
N GLY A 31 10.94 -10.97 13.26
CA GLY A 31 11.03 -10.54 14.66
C GLY A 31 10.56 -9.11 14.89
N ASP A 32 10.25 -8.79 16.15
CA ASP A 32 9.49 -7.59 16.52
C ASP A 32 10.11 -6.27 16.02
N GLU A 33 11.44 -6.11 16.09
CA GLU A 33 12.11 -4.88 15.67
C GLU A 33 11.99 -4.63 14.15
N ILE A 34 12.12 -5.69 13.35
CA ILE A 34 12.00 -5.63 11.89
C ILE A 34 10.53 -5.37 11.51
N VAL A 35 9.58 -5.99 12.22
CA VAL A 35 8.15 -5.73 12.05
C VAL A 35 7.82 -4.25 12.31
N GLN A 36 8.31 -3.68 13.42
CA GLN A 36 8.06 -2.27 13.73
C GLN A 36 8.66 -1.32 12.69
N ALA A 37 9.86 -1.61 12.19
CA ALA A 37 10.47 -0.83 11.12
C ALA A 37 9.65 -0.89 9.82
N SER A 38 9.19 -2.08 9.43
CA SER A 38 8.34 -2.26 8.24
C SER A 38 7.00 -1.54 8.37
N LEU A 39 6.36 -1.59 9.55
CA LEU A 39 5.13 -0.85 9.82
C LEU A 39 5.34 0.67 9.79
N ALA A 40 6.46 1.16 10.31
CA ALA A 40 6.80 2.59 10.25
C ALA A 40 6.97 3.07 8.80
N LEU A 41 7.65 2.27 7.97
CA LEU A 41 7.80 2.57 6.53
C LEU A 41 6.46 2.54 5.80
N ALA A 42 5.62 1.52 6.04
CA ALA A 42 4.27 1.47 5.48
C ALA A 42 3.43 2.69 5.89
N ARG A 43 3.56 3.13 7.16
CA ARG A 43 2.86 4.33 7.62
C ARG A 43 3.30 5.59 6.89
N GLN A 44 4.59 5.75 6.65
CA GLN A 44 5.12 6.88 5.89
C GLN A 44 4.59 6.88 4.44
N GLN A 45 4.48 5.71 3.82
CA GLN A 45 3.92 5.59 2.46
C GLN A 45 2.44 6.00 2.41
N ILE A 46 1.65 5.65 3.44
CA ILE A 46 0.26 6.12 3.58
C ILE A 46 0.20 7.64 3.64
N ASP A 47 1.03 8.27 4.49
CA ASP A 47 1.04 9.72 4.65
C ASP A 47 1.44 10.43 3.32
N MET A 48 2.38 9.85 2.57
CA MET A 48 2.76 10.35 1.25
C MET A 48 1.65 10.22 0.21
N ALA A 49 0.92 9.09 0.19
CA ALA A 49 -0.21 8.88 -0.71
C ALA A 49 -1.33 9.90 -0.45
N LEU A 50 -1.66 10.15 0.81
CA LEU A 50 -2.65 11.15 1.21
C LEU A 50 -2.23 12.57 0.82
N ALA A 51 -0.97 12.91 1.01
CA ALA A 51 -0.43 14.22 0.62
C ALA A 51 -0.44 14.43 -0.90
N ALA A 52 -0.16 13.38 -1.68
CA ALA A 52 -0.19 13.42 -3.14
C ALA A 52 -1.62 13.67 -3.66
N GLU A 53 -2.63 13.04 -3.06
CA GLU A 53 -4.04 13.26 -3.41
C GLU A 53 -4.48 14.71 -3.13
N GLN A 54 -4.03 15.30 -2.02
CA GLN A 54 -4.33 16.69 -1.66
C GLN A 54 -3.69 17.74 -2.59
N LEU A 55 -2.73 17.34 -3.43
CA LEU A 55 -1.98 18.20 -4.34
C LEU A 55 -2.54 18.23 -5.77
N VAL A 56 -3.57 17.44 -6.08
CA VAL A 56 -4.26 17.46 -7.38
C VAL A 56 -5.41 18.49 -7.32
N PRO A 57 -5.30 19.67 -7.99
CA PRO A 57 -6.42 20.60 -8.04
C PRO A 57 -7.57 20.01 -8.87
N ALA A 58 -8.79 20.13 -8.34
CA ALA A 58 -10.06 19.70 -8.94
C ALA A 58 -10.36 20.36 -10.29
#